data_AF-A0AAD4H0X2-F1
#
_entry.id   AF-A0AAD4H0X2-F1
#
_cell.length_a   1.000
_cell.length_b   1.000
_cell.length_c   1.000
_cell.angle_alpha   90.00
_cell.angle_beta   90.00
_cell.angle_gamma   90.00
#
_symmetry.space_group_name_H-M   'P 1'
#
loop_
_entity.id
_entity.type
_entity.pdbx_description
1 polymer ?
#
loop_
_entity_poly.entity_id
_entity_poly.type
_entity_poly.pdbx_seq_one_letter_code
_entity_poly.pdbx_strand_id
1 'polypeptide(L)'
;MSDKHEYAAEKEYIDEKHDIEHASVILEEEENSPIPEVAAIVSTKDDPSLPVMTFRFWVMAVVFSCVLSFFNQFFWFRTNPMTLSTLVIQLISYPFGRFMARVLPAGPLNPGPFNIKEHVLVALTANCAGGTAYAVDITVIQKVFYKEYYGFLANLLLIFTTQMLGYGMAGVLRKYLVYPAAMIWPANLVQVALFNTLHKEEELVNGQWTRFKFFCITSACMFVYQWIPGFFFPVLSAITWVCWINPKNPILAQIGGTKALGIGAISLDWNNLVSYLGSPLVVPWWAQVNMAMGFFVIAYVMVPIAYYTNLWDAQRFPILTNGLFRVDGDKYNYTNVLDGKTLSQAGYEQEGSLRITTFFALVYGI
;
A
#
# COMPACT_ATOMS: atom_id res chain seq x y z
N MET A 1 44.54 -33.30 -46.71
CA MET A 1 44.52 -33.73 -45.29
C MET A 1 44.17 -32.57 -44.36
N SER A 2 44.51 -31.32 -44.71
CA SER A 2 44.16 -30.09 -43.96
C SER A 2 42.65 -29.87 -43.77
N ASP A 3 41.86 -29.90 -44.86
CA ASP A 3 40.43 -29.51 -44.82
C ASP A 3 39.54 -30.42 -43.95
N LYS A 4 39.93 -31.69 -43.77
CA LYS A 4 39.20 -32.61 -42.88
C LYS A 4 39.43 -32.31 -41.40
N HIS A 5 40.60 -31.80 -41.04
CA HIS A 5 40.90 -31.41 -39.67
C HIS A 5 40.24 -30.08 -39.31
N GLU A 6 40.17 -29.15 -40.26
CA GLU A 6 39.52 -27.84 -40.08
C GLU A 6 38.00 -27.98 -39.92
N TYR A 7 37.36 -28.83 -40.75
CA TYR A 7 35.93 -29.14 -40.62
C TYR A 7 35.58 -29.88 -39.32
N ALA A 8 36.47 -30.76 -38.84
CA ALA A 8 36.27 -31.46 -37.58
C ALA A 8 36.37 -30.50 -36.38
N ALA A 9 37.34 -29.58 -36.40
CA ALA A 9 37.52 -28.57 -35.35
C ALA A 9 36.37 -27.55 -35.31
N GLU A 10 35.85 -27.14 -36.47
CA GLU A 10 34.69 -26.24 -36.56
C GLU A 10 33.41 -26.92 -36.03
N LYS A 11 33.23 -28.22 -36.33
CA LYS A 11 32.10 -28.99 -35.82
C LYS A 11 32.18 -29.22 -34.31
N GLU A 12 33.36 -29.53 -33.79
CA GLU A 12 33.61 -29.73 -32.36
C GLU A 12 33.39 -28.42 -31.57
N TYR A 13 33.79 -27.28 -32.14
CA TYR A 13 33.51 -25.95 -31.58
C TYR A 13 32.02 -25.57 -31.57
N ILE A 14 31.27 -25.95 -32.61
CA ILE A 14 29.83 -25.70 -32.69
C ILE A 14 29.07 -26.58 -31.68
N ASP A 15 29.44 -27.85 -31.54
CA ASP A 15 28.83 -28.77 -30.58
C ASP A 15 29.13 -28.34 -29.12
N GLU A 16 30.37 -27.93 -28.81
CA GLU A 16 30.74 -27.40 -27.49
C GLU A 16 29.96 -26.12 -27.13
N LYS A 17 29.79 -25.21 -28.09
CA LYS A 17 28.99 -23.99 -27.88
C LYS A 17 27.51 -24.31 -27.64
N HIS A 18 26.94 -25.27 -28.38
CA HIS A 18 25.55 -25.69 -28.21
C HIS A 18 25.33 -26.36 -26.85
N ASP A 19 26.27 -27.19 -26.39
CA ASP A 19 26.20 -27.85 -25.09
C ASP A 19 26.34 -26.86 -23.92
N ILE A 20 27.20 -25.84 -24.06
CA ILE A 20 27.33 -24.75 -23.08
C ILE A 20 26.05 -23.92 -23.03
N GLU A 21 25.46 -23.58 -24.18
CA GLU A 21 24.19 -22.86 -24.25
C GLU A 21 23.06 -23.69 -23.59
N HIS A 22 22.94 -24.98 -23.91
CA HIS A 22 21.94 -25.86 -23.31
C HIS A 22 22.13 -26.04 -21.79
N ALA A 23 23.37 -26.23 -21.33
CA ALA A 23 23.67 -26.32 -19.90
C ALA A 23 23.37 -25.00 -19.17
N SER A 24 23.65 -23.85 -19.80
CA SER A 24 23.31 -22.53 -19.24
C SER A 24 21.80 -22.31 -19.15
N VAL A 25 21.02 -22.77 -20.13
CA VAL A 25 19.56 -22.68 -20.12
C VAL A 25 18.97 -23.60 -19.04
N ILE A 26 19.49 -24.82 -18.87
CA ILE A 26 19.05 -25.75 -17.82
C ILE A 26 19.37 -25.20 -16.42
N LEU A 27 20.56 -24.63 -16.23
CA LEU A 27 20.94 -23.98 -14.97
C LEU A 27 20.11 -22.71 -14.71
N GLU A 28 19.82 -21.90 -15.74
CA GLU A 28 18.94 -20.74 -15.63
C GLU A 28 17.49 -21.16 -15.30
N GLU A 29 16.99 -22.29 -15.82
CA GLU A 29 15.69 -22.87 -15.47
C GLU A 29 15.65 -23.42 -14.04
N GLU A 30 16.73 -24.06 -13.57
CA GLU A 30 16.85 -24.57 -12.19
C GLU A 30 17.02 -23.46 -11.13
N GLU A 31 17.72 -22.36 -11.48
CA GLU A 31 17.87 -21.18 -10.61
C GLU A 31 16.63 -20.27 -10.63
N ASN A 32 15.71 -20.45 -11.60
CA ASN A 32 14.54 -19.59 -11.72
C ASN A 32 13.49 -19.88 -10.66
N SER A 33 12.63 -18.88 -10.42
CA SER A 33 11.49 -19.08 -9.52
C SER A 33 10.51 -20.10 -10.10
N PRO A 34 9.95 -21.01 -9.29
CA PRO A 34 8.88 -21.92 -9.73
C PRO A 34 7.57 -21.17 -10.06
N ILE A 35 7.47 -19.89 -9.71
CA ILE A 35 6.31 -19.04 -9.96
C ILE A 35 6.56 -18.25 -11.26
N PRO A 36 5.77 -18.48 -12.32
CA PRO A 36 5.99 -17.86 -13.64
C PRO A 36 6.05 -16.33 -13.62
N GLU A 37 5.22 -15.69 -12.81
CA GLU A 37 5.16 -14.23 -12.69
C GLU A 37 6.44 -13.65 -12.08
N VAL A 38 7.08 -14.38 -11.17
CA VAL A 38 8.36 -13.99 -10.57
C VAL A 38 9.48 -14.21 -11.58
N ALA A 39 9.50 -15.37 -12.24
CA ALA A 39 10.49 -15.73 -13.24
C ALA A 39 10.52 -14.75 -14.43
N ALA A 40 9.36 -14.23 -14.83
CA ALA A 40 9.24 -13.27 -15.93
C ALA A 40 9.74 -11.86 -15.58
N ILE A 41 9.73 -11.49 -14.29
CA ILE A 41 9.97 -10.11 -13.84
C ILE A 41 11.32 -9.96 -13.15
N VAL A 42 11.75 -10.95 -12.38
CA VAL A 42 12.96 -10.90 -11.56
C VAL A 42 14.13 -11.48 -12.33
N SER A 43 15.23 -10.75 -12.41
CA SER A 43 16.48 -11.23 -13.01
C SER A 43 17.18 -12.20 -12.07
N THR A 44 17.66 -13.33 -12.58
CA THR A 44 18.55 -14.26 -11.86
C THR A 44 19.98 -13.75 -11.79
N LYS A 45 20.36 -12.80 -12.65
CA LYS A 45 21.71 -12.23 -12.73
C LYS A 45 21.88 -11.08 -11.74
N ASP A 46 22.95 -11.13 -10.92
CA ASP A 46 23.38 -10.07 -10.01
C ASP A 46 24.87 -9.72 -10.21
N ASP A 47 25.22 -8.44 -10.06
CA ASP A 47 26.61 -7.97 -10.04
C ASP A 47 26.95 -7.46 -8.61
N PRO A 48 27.71 -8.23 -7.81
CA PRO A 48 28.09 -7.86 -6.45
C PRO A 48 29.02 -6.64 -6.36
N SER A 49 29.66 -6.23 -7.45
CA SER A 49 30.65 -5.13 -7.46
C SER A 49 30.02 -3.74 -7.50
N LEU A 50 28.72 -3.65 -7.81
CA LEU A 50 28.02 -2.37 -7.92
C LEU A 50 27.99 -1.61 -6.58
N PRO A 51 28.35 -0.31 -6.58
CA PRO A 51 28.40 0.46 -5.35
C PRO A 51 26.99 0.69 -4.79
N VAL A 52 26.87 0.43 -3.49
CA VAL A 52 25.66 0.63 -2.68
C VAL A 52 25.91 1.64 -1.58
N MET A 53 24.85 2.21 -0.99
CA MET A 53 24.92 3.17 0.12
C MET A 53 25.85 4.37 -0.13
N THR A 54 25.89 4.87 -1.36
CA THR A 54 26.68 6.03 -1.76
C THR A 54 26.17 7.33 -1.10
N PHE A 55 26.92 8.42 -1.21
CA PHE A 55 26.46 9.74 -0.76
C PHE A 55 25.11 10.14 -1.37
N ARG A 56 24.94 9.87 -2.68
CA ARG A 56 23.69 10.10 -3.41
C ARG A 56 22.53 9.31 -2.82
N PHE A 57 22.73 8.03 -2.49
CA PHE A 57 21.74 7.21 -1.78
C PHE A 57 21.30 7.89 -0.49
N TRP A 58 22.24 8.28 0.39
CA TRP A 58 21.88 8.86 1.70
C TRP A 58 21.08 10.15 1.57
N VAL A 59 21.51 11.05 0.67
CA VAL A 59 20.80 12.31 0.43
C VAL A 59 19.39 12.04 -0.10
N MET A 60 19.24 11.21 -1.13
CA MET A 60 17.94 10.90 -1.72
C MET A 60 17.04 10.14 -0.75
N ALA A 61 17.57 9.13 -0.06
CA ALA A 61 16.82 8.30 0.87
C ALA A 61 16.24 9.15 2.01
N VAL A 62 17.02 10.05 2.61
CA VAL A 62 16.53 10.94 3.68
C VAL A 62 15.46 11.90 3.14
N VAL A 63 15.73 12.58 2.03
CA VAL A 63 14.79 13.56 1.45
C VAL A 63 13.47 12.90 1.07
N PHE A 64 13.50 11.79 0.30
CA PHE A 64 12.29 11.11 -0.14
C PHE A 64 11.55 10.43 1.02
N SER A 65 12.26 9.95 2.05
CA SER A 65 11.62 9.44 3.27
C SER A 65 10.83 10.53 4.00
N CYS A 66 11.44 11.71 4.20
CA CYS A 66 10.77 12.84 4.83
C CYS A 66 9.54 13.30 4.03
N VAL A 67 9.69 13.43 2.71
CA VAL A 67 8.60 13.83 1.81
C VAL A 67 7.46 12.82 1.86
N LEU A 68 7.76 11.54 1.68
CA LEU A 68 6.74 10.49 1.64
C LEU A 68 5.99 10.37 2.97
N SER A 69 6.73 10.36 4.09
CA SER A 69 6.16 10.28 5.44
C SER A 69 5.26 11.48 5.74
N PHE A 70 5.71 12.70 5.39
CA PHE A 70 4.92 13.92 5.60
C PHE A 70 3.59 13.87 4.85
N PHE A 71 3.61 13.57 3.55
CA PHE A 71 2.39 13.54 2.74
C PHE A 71 1.41 12.47 3.22
N ASN A 72 1.90 11.26 3.48
CA ASN A 72 1.03 10.17 3.94
C ASN A 72 0.43 10.47 5.32
N GLN A 73 1.24 10.98 6.26
CA GLN A 73 0.75 11.37 7.58
C GLN A 73 -0.24 12.53 7.52
N PHE A 74 -0.01 13.51 6.64
CA PHE A 74 -0.88 14.67 6.48
C PHE A 74 -2.26 14.28 5.95
N PHE A 75 -2.32 13.35 5.00
CA PHE A 75 -3.58 12.90 4.41
C PHE A 75 -4.29 11.79 5.21
N TRP A 76 -3.62 11.17 6.19
CA TRP A 76 -4.15 10.08 7.01
C TRP A 76 -5.49 10.41 7.69
N PHE A 77 -5.63 11.63 8.23
CA PHE A 77 -6.84 12.04 8.96
C PHE A 77 -8.01 12.46 8.07
N ARG A 78 -7.92 12.30 6.75
CA ARG A 78 -9.04 12.55 5.83
C ARG A 78 -10.02 11.38 5.83
N THR A 79 -11.29 11.66 5.54
CA THR A 79 -12.34 10.63 5.38
C THR A 79 -12.03 9.65 4.24
N ASN A 80 -11.39 10.13 3.17
CA ASN A 80 -10.82 9.27 2.15
C ASN A 80 -9.33 9.63 2.07
N PRO A 81 -8.46 8.92 2.80
CA PRO A 81 -7.03 9.24 2.81
C PRO A 81 -6.45 9.03 1.41
N MET A 82 -5.53 9.91 1.04
CA MET A 82 -4.71 9.77 -0.17
C MET A 82 -3.33 9.34 0.25
N THR A 83 -2.87 8.19 -0.24
CA THR A 83 -1.55 7.67 0.07
C THR A 83 -0.66 7.77 -1.16
N LEU A 84 0.49 8.43 -1.01
CA LEU A 84 1.55 8.38 -2.01
C LEU A 84 2.22 7.00 -1.95
N SER A 85 2.24 6.33 -3.09
CA SER A 85 2.93 5.05 -3.27
C SER A 85 4.43 5.25 -3.45
N THR A 86 5.22 4.25 -3.06
CA THR A 86 6.66 4.20 -3.32
C THR A 86 7.02 4.17 -4.80
N LEU A 87 6.10 3.75 -5.66
CA LEU A 87 6.26 3.84 -7.11
C LEU A 87 6.56 5.29 -7.56
N VAL A 88 5.94 6.28 -6.92
CA VAL A 88 6.20 7.70 -7.20
C VAL A 88 7.63 8.06 -6.84
N ILE A 89 8.13 7.59 -5.69
CA ILE A 89 9.51 7.81 -5.27
C ILE A 89 10.47 7.14 -6.22
N GLN A 90 10.20 5.90 -6.63
CA GLN A 90 11.00 5.17 -7.61
C GLN A 90 11.11 5.94 -8.93
N LEU A 91 10.02 6.52 -9.43
CA LEU A 91 10.04 7.30 -10.67
C LEU A 91 10.81 8.61 -10.55
N ILE A 92 10.63 9.36 -9.46
CA ILE A 92 11.24 10.68 -9.28
C ILE A 92 12.74 10.57 -8.91
N SER A 93 13.10 9.55 -8.13
CA SER A 93 14.49 9.33 -7.72
C SER A 93 15.39 8.90 -8.89
N TYR A 94 14.85 8.30 -9.95
CA TYR A 94 15.64 7.92 -11.13
C TYR A 94 16.28 9.11 -11.87
N PRO A 95 15.53 10.11 -12.38
CA PRO A 95 16.13 11.26 -13.03
C PRO A 95 16.99 12.09 -12.06
N PHE A 96 16.62 12.14 -10.78
CA PHE A 96 17.40 12.83 -9.76
C PHE A 96 18.75 12.15 -9.51
N GLY A 97 18.78 10.81 -9.41
CA GLY A 97 19.99 10.01 -9.28
C GLY A 97 20.90 10.15 -10.50
N ARG A 98 20.35 10.11 -11.72
CA ARG A 98 21.11 10.38 -12.95
C ARG A 98 21.62 11.82 -13.03
N PHE A 99 20.88 12.79 -12.52
CA PHE A 99 21.30 14.18 -12.44
C PHE A 99 22.48 14.34 -11.46
N MET A 100 22.36 13.79 -10.25
CA MET A 100 23.45 13.79 -9.27
C MET A 100 24.69 13.07 -9.78
N ALA A 101 24.54 11.97 -10.52
CA ALA A 101 25.66 11.26 -11.14
C ALA A 101 26.39 12.07 -12.23
N ARG A 102 25.72 13.04 -12.87
CA ARG A 102 26.34 13.93 -13.86
C ARG A 102 26.96 15.19 -13.26
N VAL A 103 26.39 15.69 -12.16
CA VAL A 103 26.76 16.99 -11.58
C VAL A 103 27.80 16.85 -10.46
N LEU A 104 27.75 15.78 -9.66
CA LEU A 104 28.68 15.60 -8.56
C LEU A 104 30.10 15.26 -9.05
N PRO A 105 31.15 15.77 -8.38
CA PRO A 105 32.54 15.48 -8.75
C PRO A 105 32.85 14.00 -8.57
N ALA A 106 33.57 13.43 -9.54
CA ALA A 106 34.02 12.04 -9.49
C ALA A 106 34.88 11.76 -8.24
N GLY A 107 34.70 10.59 -7.65
CA GLY A 107 35.40 10.18 -6.41
C GLY A 107 34.43 9.67 -5.35
N PRO A 108 34.68 9.89 -4.05
CA PRO A 108 33.84 9.36 -2.96
C PRO A 108 32.38 9.82 -3.00
N LEU A 109 32.11 11.02 -3.53
CA LEU A 109 30.75 11.56 -3.68
C LEU A 109 30.02 11.01 -4.91
N ASN A 110 30.77 10.55 -5.91
CA ASN A 110 30.26 10.03 -7.18
C ASN A 110 31.17 8.88 -7.66
N PRO A 111 30.97 7.66 -7.12
CA PRO A 111 31.84 6.52 -7.41
C PRO A 111 31.61 5.93 -8.82
N GLY A 112 30.59 6.38 -9.53
CA GLY A 112 30.25 5.90 -10.87
C GLY A 112 28.81 6.24 -11.27
N PRO A 113 28.35 5.70 -12.40
CA PRO A 113 26.99 5.88 -12.89
C PRO A 113 25.94 5.51 -11.83
N PHE A 114 24.77 6.13 -11.92
CA PHE A 114 23.64 5.77 -11.08
C PHE A 114 23.17 4.36 -11.45
N ASN A 115 23.24 3.43 -10.51
CA ASN A 115 22.97 2.01 -10.72
C ASN A 115 21.65 1.57 -10.08
N ILE A 116 21.16 0.41 -10.51
CA ILE A 116 19.89 -0.15 -10.06
C ILE A 116 19.86 -0.43 -8.55
N LYS A 117 20.96 -0.90 -7.94
CA LYS A 117 21.01 -1.22 -6.50
C LYS A 117 20.90 0.04 -5.65
N GLU A 118 21.61 1.10 -6.03
CA GLU A 118 21.49 2.41 -5.39
C GLU A 118 20.04 2.91 -5.47
N HIS A 119 19.40 2.77 -6.63
CA HIS A 119 18.00 3.16 -6.83
C HIS A 119 17.01 2.35 -5.99
N VAL A 120 17.17 1.03 -5.97
CA VAL A 120 16.35 0.10 -5.17
C VAL A 120 16.45 0.45 -3.69
N LEU A 121 17.66 0.71 -3.18
CA LEU A 121 17.86 1.08 -1.78
C LEU A 121 17.16 2.41 -1.43
N VAL A 122 17.23 3.43 -2.29
CA VAL A 122 16.50 4.70 -2.05
C VAL A 122 15.01 4.46 -1.88
N ALA A 123 14.40 3.71 -2.80
CA ALA A 123 12.96 3.44 -2.76
C ALA A 123 12.58 2.57 -1.56
N LEU A 124 13.40 1.58 -1.21
CA LEU A 124 13.18 0.70 -0.07
C LEU A 124 13.24 1.48 1.25
N THR A 125 14.26 2.34 1.43
CA THR A 125 14.36 3.18 2.63
C THR A 125 13.17 4.14 2.74
N ALA A 126 12.76 4.75 1.63
CA ALA A 126 11.57 5.59 1.60
C ALA A 126 10.29 4.79 1.93
N ASN A 127 10.16 3.55 1.42
CA ASN A 127 9.03 2.67 1.75
C ASN A 127 8.91 2.43 3.25
N CYS A 128 10.03 2.07 3.91
CA CYS A 128 10.06 1.81 5.34
C CYS A 128 9.69 3.05 6.19
N ALA A 129 9.96 4.25 5.69
CA ALA A 129 9.62 5.50 6.37
C ALA A 129 8.25 6.09 5.99
N GLY A 130 7.67 5.64 4.87
CA GLY A 130 6.47 6.24 4.29
C GLY A 130 5.16 5.86 4.96
N GLY A 131 5.13 4.77 5.74
CA GLY A 131 3.93 4.33 6.45
C GLY A 131 3.63 5.19 7.68
N THR A 132 2.34 5.51 7.89
CA THR A 132 1.88 6.15 9.13
C THR A 132 1.96 5.16 10.29
N ALA A 133 2.61 5.55 11.38
CA ALA A 133 2.74 4.71 12.56
C ALA A 133 1.42 4.71 13.37
N TYR A 134 0.87 3.53 13.67
CA TYR A 134 -0.37 3.39 14.44
C TYR A 134 -0.33 4.09 15.81
N ALA A 135 0.84 4.16 16.45
CA ALA A 135 1.01 4.86 17.72
C ALA A 135 0.69 6.37 17.64
N VAL A 136 0.73 6.96 16.44
CA VAL A 136 0.30 8.36 16.23
C VAL A 136 -1.18 8.50 16.60
N ASP A 137 -2.04 7.54 16.25
CA ASP A 137 -3.47 7.59 16.56
C ASP A 137 -3.70 7.64 18.08
N ILE A 138 -2.92 6.89 18.86
CA ILE A 138 -2.96 6.94 20.33
C ILE A 138 -2.69 8.37 20.83
N THR A 139 -1.60 8.98 20.35
CA THR A 139 -1.22 10.34 20.80
C THR A 139 -2.22 11.40 20.38
N VAL A 140 -2.79 11.27 19.18
CA VAL A 140 -3.81 12.19 18.66
C VAL A 140 -5.12 12.03 19.41
N ILE A 141 -5.54 10.80 19.69
CA ILE A 141 -6.74 10.53 20.48
C ILE A 141 -6.61 11.13 21.89
N GLN A 142 -5.48 10.89 22.57
CA GLN A 142 -5.20 11.45 23.89
C GLN A 142 -5.28 12.99 23.88
N LYS A 143 -4.67 13.64 22.87
CA LYS A 143 -4.65 15.10 22.76
C LYS A 143 -6.01 15.70 22.37
N VAL A 144 -6.70 15.10 21.41
CA VAL A 144 -7.92 15.67 20.80
C VAL A 144 -9.16 15.33 21.63
N PHE A 145 -9.33 14.07 22.02
CA PHE A 145 -10.53 13.61 22.73
C PHE A 145 -10.40 13.73 24.25
N TYR A 146 -9.26 13.32 24.82
CA TYR A 146 -9.02 13.32 26.27
C TYR A 146 -8.36 14.60 26.80
N LYS A 147 -7.93 15.50 25.90
CA LYS A 147 -7.26 16.78 26.24
C LYS A 147 -5.98 16.61 27.07
N GLU A 148 -5.34 15.45 26.98
CA GLU A 148 -4.09 15.15 27.66
C GLU A 148 -2.90 15.26 26.71
N TYR A 149 -1.81 15.91 27.15
CA TYR A 149 -0.59 16.01 26.36
C TYR A 149 0.64 15.64 27.20
N TYR A 150 1.31 14.56 26.80
CA TYR A 150 2.46 13.97 27.50
C TYR A 150 3.82 14.54 27.09
N GLY A 151 3.84 15.57 26.22
CA GLY A 151 5.08 16.15 25.69
C GLY A 151 5.59 15.48 24.42
N PHE A 152 6.43 16.19 23.67
CA PHE A 152 6.96 15.69 22.39
C PHE A 152 7.84 14.46 22.59
N LEU A 153 8.75 14.49 23.56
CA LEU A 153 9.71 13.41 23.78
C LEU A 153 9.03 12.10 24.19
N ALA A 154 8.02 12.15 25.07
CA ALA A 154 7.27 10.96 25.46
C ALA A 154 6.53 10.33 24.26
N ASN A 155 5.87 11.16 23.45
CA ASN A 155 5.18 10.70 22.24
C ASN A 155 6.17 10.13 21.21
N LEU A 156 7.33 10.77 21.03
CA LEU A 156 8.38 10.28 20.15
C LEU A 156 8.92 8.92 20.62
N LEU A 157 9.19 8.76 21.91
CA LEU A 157 9.64 7.50 22.50
C LEU A 157 8.59 6.40 22.38
N LEU A 158 7.30 6.72 22.55
CA LEU A 158 6.20 5.76 22.33
C LEU A 158 6.16 5.27 20.88
N ILE A 159 6.23 6.20 19.92
CA ILE A 159 6.26 5.85 18.50
C ILE A 159 7.53 5.06 18.18
N PHE A 160 8.69 5.49 18.67
CA PHE A 160 9.95 4.82 18.39
C PHE A 160 10.00 3.39 18.93
N THR A 161 9.58 3.17 20.17
CA THR A 161 9.57 1.83 20.80
C THR A 161 8.62 0.87 20.09
N THR A 162 7.43 1.32 19.69
CA THR A 162 6.48 0.50 18.93
C THR A 162 7.02 0.13 17.54
N GLN A 163 7.67 1.07 16.84
CA GLN A 163 8.31 0.77 15.56
C GLN A 163 9.49 -0.20 15.69
N MET A 164 10.35 -0.03 16.70
CA MET A 164 11.47 -0.95 16.95
C MET A 164 11.01 -2.38 17.26
N LEU A 165 9.92 -2.53 18.02
CA LEU A 165 9.31 -3.84 18.29
C LEU A 165 8.86 -4.51 16.99
N GLY A 166 8.15 -3.78 16.11
CA GLY A 166 7.68 -4.29 14.83
C GLY A 166 8.83 -4.75 13.92
N TYR A 167 9.87 -3.91 13.76
CA TYR A 167 11.05 -4.28 12.97
C TYR A 167 11.84 -5.44 13.57
N GLY A 168 11.92 -5.53 14.90
CA GLY A 168 12.52 -6.67 15.60
C GLY A 168 11.80 -7.98 15.29
N MET A 169 10.46 -7.98 15.36
CA MET A 169 9.64 -9.16 15.05
C MET A 169 9.75 -9.54 13.56
N ALA A 170 9.74 -8.58 12.64
CA ALA A 170 9.96 -8.83 11.22
C ALA A 170 11.32 -9.51 10.97
N GLY A 171 12.37 -9.09 11.69
CA GLY A 171 13.69 -9.72 11.64
C GLY A 171 13.69 -11.19 12.07
N VAL A 172 12.91 -11.55 13.08
CA VAL A 172 12.75 -12.95 13.53
C VAL A 172 11.96 -13.78 12.52
N LEU A 173 10.89 -13.21 11.96
CA LEU A 173 10.00 -13.91 11.03
C LEU A 173 10.52 -14.02 9.59
N ARG A 174 11.60 -13.30 9.24
CA ARG A 174 12.17 -13.30 7.87
C ARG A 174 12.46 -14.70 7.32
N LYS A 175 12.86 -15.65 8.19
CA LYS A 175 13.15 -17.03 7.80
C LYS A 175 11.92 -17.74 7.25
N TYR A 176 10.73 -17.37 7.72
CA TYR A 176 9.46 -17.99 7.34
C TYR A 176 8.70 -17.19 6.30
N LEU A 177 8.83 -15.86 6.31
CA LEU A 177 8.02 -14.97 5.46
C LEU A 177 8.75 -14.44 4.21
N VAL A 178 10.08 -14.57 4.14
CA VAL A 178 10.89 -13.96 3.07
C VAL A 178 11.76 -14.98 2.35
N TYR A 179 12.51 -15.83 3.08
CA TYR A 179 13.42 -16.78 2.45
C TYR A 179 12.77 -17.92 1.65
N PRO A 180 11.58 -18.46 2.02
CA PRO A 180 10.96 -19.51 1.23
C PRO A 180 10.50 -18.99 -0.14
N ALA A 181 10.87 -19.66 -1.22
CA ALA A 181 10.54 -19.25 -2.59
C ALA A 181 9.02 -19.20 -2.87
N ALA A 182 8.22 -19.94 -2.10
CA ALA A 182 6.76 -19.92 -2.19
C ALA A 182 6.13 -18.64 -1.59
N MET A 183 6.86 -17.87 -0.78
CA MET A 183 6.37 -16.65 -0.13
C MET A 183 6.56 -15.44 -1.05
N ILE A 184 5.59 -15.23 -1.92
CA ILE A 184 5.53 -14.10 -2.85
C ILE A 184 4.77 -12.91 -2.27
N TRP A 185 5.30 -11.72 -2.56
CA TRP A 185 4.68 -10.44 -2.24
C TRP A 185 4.37 -9.69 -3.55
N PRO A 186 3.16 -9.84 -4.13
CA PRO A 186 2.82 -9.34 -5.46
C PRO A 186 3.08 -7.83 -5.66
N ALA A 187 2.86 -7.02 -4.62
CA ALA A 187 3.15 -5.58 -4.66
C ALA A 187 4.64 -5.27 -4.92
N ASN A 188 5.56 -6.16 -4.53
CA ASN A 188 6.99 -5.99 -4.79
C ASN A 188 7.34 -6.30 -6.24
N LEU A 189 6.62 -7.21 -6.91
CA LEU A 189 6.87 -7.54 -8.31
C LEU A 189 6.66 -6.33 -9.22
N VAL A 190 5.66 -5.49 -8.92
CA VAL A 190 5.42 -4.26 -9.68
C VAL A 190 6.56 -3.25 -9.51
N GLN A 191 7.16 -3.16 -8.31
CA GLN A 191 8.35 -2.33 -8.10
C GLN A 191 9.55 -2.88 -8.88
N VAL A 192 9.79 -4.19 -8.86
CA VAL A 192 10.89 -4.83 -9.61
C VAL A 192 10.73 -4.63 -11.11
N ALA A 193 9.52 -4.84 -11.65
CA ALA A 193 9.22 -4.61 -13.06
C ALA A 193 9.54 -3.17 -13.49
N LEU A 194 9.23 -2.20 -12.64
CA LEU A 194 9.53 -0.80 -12.90
C LEU A 194 11.04 -0.49 -12.79
N PHE A 195 11.79 -1.10 -11.86
CA PHE A 195 13.24 -0.91 -11.76
C PHE A 195 13.93 -1.41 -13.01
N ASN A 196 13.53 -2.60 -13.45
CA ASN A 196 14.03 -3.21 -14.68
C ASN A 196 13.69 -2.36 -15.89
N THR A 197 12.48 -1.79 -15.97
CA THR A 197 12.10 -0.89 -17.06
C THR A 197 12.90 0.42 -17.08
N LEU A 198 13.28 0.95 -15.91
CA LEU A 198 14.05 2.19 -15.82
C LEU A 198 15.56 1.98 -16.08
N HIS A 199 16.09 0.79 -15.81
CA HIS A 199 17.53 0.51 -15.90
C HIS A 199 17.93 -0.38 -17.09
N LYS A 200 17.01 -1.12 -17.71
CA LYS A 200 17.28 -1.86 -18.95
C LYS A 200 17.14 -0.92 -20.13
N GLU A 201 18.08 -1.01 -21.08
CA GLU A 201 17.91 -0.40 -22.39
C GLU A 201 16.79 -1.16 -23.14
N GLU A 202 15.80 -0.41 -23.63
CA GLU A 202 14.70 -1.01 -24.39
C GLU A 202 15.14 -1.27 -25.83
N GLU A 203 15.25 -2.54 -26.22
CA GLU A 203 15.31 -2.93 -27.62
C GLU A 203 13.90 -2.77 -28.22
N LEU A 204 13.65 -1.60 -28.80
CA LEU A 204 12.35 -1.29 -29.41
C LEU A 204 12.25 -1.89 -30.81
N VAL A 205 11.18 -2.62 -31.07
CA VAL A 205 10.76 -2.93 -32.44
C VAL A 205 10.10 -1.68 -33.03
N ASN A 206 10.37 -1.39 -34.30
CA ASN A 206 9.81 -0.23 -35.01
C ASN A 206 8.29 -0.13 -34.83
N GLY A 207 7.82 0.99 -34.26
CA GLY A 207 6.40 1.28 -34.01
C GLY A 207 5.93 1.06 -32.57
N GLN A 208 6.72 0.44 -31.70
CA GLN A 208 6.39 0.30 -30.29
C GLN A 208 6.66 1.59 -29.51
N TRP A 209 5.79 1.93 -28.56
CA TRP A 209 6.05 3.00 -27.61
C TRP A 209 7.01 2.51 -26.53
N THR A 210 7.95 3.36 -26.12
CA THR A 210 8.74 3.07 -24.93
C THR A 210 7.83 2.93 -23.73
N ARG A 211 8.13 2.02 -22.79
CA ARG A 211 7.31 1.85 -21.58
C ARG A 211 7.27 3.16 -20.79
N PHE A 212 8.37 3.91 -20.82
CA PHE A 212 8.46 5.25 -20.24
C PHE A 212 7.52 6.27 -20.91
N LYS A 213 7.43 6.30 -22.25
CA LYS A 213 6.49 7.20 -22.95
C LYS A 213 5.04 6.86 -22.65
N PHE A 214 4.69 5.57 -22.69
CA PHE A 214 3.35 5.11 -22.31
C PHE A 214 3.00 5.51 -20.87
N PHE A 215 3.95 5.33 -19.95
CA PHE A 215 3.81 5.74 -18.56
C PHE A 215 3.53 7.25 -18.44
N CYS A 216 4.35 8.12 -19.05
CA CYS A 216 4.18 9.57 -18.98
C CYS A 216 2.81 10.04 -19.52
N ILE A 217 2.37 9.46 -20.65
CA ILE A 217 1.07 9.78 -21.23
C ILE A 217 -0.05 9.35 -20.27
N THR A 218 0.01 8.12 -19.77
CA THR A 218 -1.00 7.58 -18.83
C THR A 218 -1.06 8.40 -17.54
N SER A 219 0.10 8.80 -16.99
CA SER A 219 0.16 9.69 -15.82
C SER A 219 -0.45 11.06 -16.09
N ALA A 220 -0.20 11.65 -17.27
CA ALA A 220 -0.79 12.93 -17.64
C ALA A 220 -2.32 12.82 -17.81
N CYS A 221 -2.80 11.76 -18.48
CA CYS A 221 -4.22 11.47 -18.61
C CYS A 221 -4.87 11.29 -17.24
N MET A 222 -4.25 10.51 -16.35
CA MET A 222 -4.78 10.29 -15.00
C MET A 222 -4.75 11.56 -14.16
N PHE A 223 -3.69 12.39 -14.30
CA PHE A 223 -3.61 13.70 -13.65
C PHE A 223 -4.81 14.56 -14.04
N VAL A 224 -5.14 14.66 -15.34
CA VAL A 224 -6.31 15.42 -15.81
C VAL A 224 -7.62 14.77 -15.36
N TYR A 225 -7.72 13.45 -15.46
CA TYR A 225 -8.91 12.70 -15.06
C TYR A 225 -9.31 12.97 -13.62
N GLN A 226 -8.35 13.05 -12.68
CA GLN A 226 -8.63 13.23 -11.26
C GLN A 226 -9.31 14.57 -10.92
N TRP A 227 -9.21 15.59 -11.78
CA TRP A 227 -9.98 16.83 -11.61
C TRP A 227 -11.47 16.63 -11.85
N ILE A 228 -11.84 15.62 -12.65
CA ILE A 228 -13.24 15.37 -13.03
C ILE A 228 -14.05 14.90 -11.81
N PRO A 229 -13.76 13.76 -11.15
CA PRO A 229 -14.48 13.40 -9.94
C PRO A 229 -14.08 14.28 -8.74
N GLY A 230 -12.85 14.80 -8.68
CA GLY A 230 -12.36 15.54 -7.52
C GLY A 230 -12.86 16.99 -7.40
N PHE A 231 -13.15 17.65 -8.52
CA PHE A 231 -13.48 19.09 -8.53
C PHE A 231 -14.72 19.42 -9.37
N PHE A 232 -14.79 18.95 -10.62
CA PHE A 232 -15.87 19.36 -11.53
C PHE A 232 -17.19 18.62 -11.28
N PHE A 233 -17.13 17.30 -11.06
CA PHE A 233 -18.30 16.44 -10.85
C PHE A 233 -18.12 15.50 -9.65
N PRO A 234 -18.19 16.02 -8.40
CA PRO A 234 -18.05 15.21 -7.18
C PRO A 234 -19.05 14.05 -7.05
N VAL A 235 -20.17 14.11 -7.76
CA VAL A 235 -21.16 13.02 -7.81
C VAL A 235 -20.54 11.72 -8.36
N LEU A 236 -19.53 11.83 -9.23
CA LEU A 236 -18.84 10.66 -9.79
C LEU A 236 -17.98 9.92 -8.76
N SER A 237 -17.64 10.56 -7.64
CA SER A 237 -16.93 9.88 -6.55
C SER A 237 -17.77 8.84 -5.83
N ALA A 238 -19.10 8.98 -5.82
CA ALA A 238 -19.99 7.96 -5.24
C ALA A 238 -21.39 8.03 -5.84
N ILE A 239 -21.62 7.20 -6.85
CA ILE A 239 -22.90 7.05 -7.54
C ILE A 239 -23.72 5.99 -6.82
N THR A 240 -24.61 6.43 -5.93
CA THR A 240 -25.53 5.57 -5.16
C THR A 240 -26.89 5.47 -5.84
N TRP A 241 -26.92 4.87 -7.02
CA TRP A 241 -28.12 4.80 -7.87
C TRP A 241 -29.32 4.12 -7.17
N VAL A 242 -29.06 3.21 -6.22
CA VAL A 242 -30.10 2.57 -5.39
C VAL A 242 -30.92 3.59 -4.60
N CYS A 243 -30.29 4.67 -4.14
CA CYS A 243 -30.98 5.76 -3.44
C CYS A 243 -31.85 6.62 -4.36
N TRP A 244 -31.63 6.58 -5.69
CA TRP A 244 -32.44 7.33 -6.66
C TRP A 244 -33.79 6.69 -6.93
N ILE A 245 -33.93 5.37 -6.68
CA ILE A 245 -35.20 4.65 -6.86
C ILE A 245 -36.30 5.26 -5.99
N ASN A 246 -36.00 5.53 -4.72
CA ASN A 246 -36.88 6.29 -3.84
C ASN A 246 -36.05 7.05 -2.79
N PRO A 247 -35.78 8.35 -3.03
CA PRO A 247 -34.92 9.17 -2.17
C PRO A 247 -35.43 9.38 -0.74
N LYS A 248 -36.74 9.20 -0.50
CA LYS A 248 -37.36 9.41 0.82
C LYS A 248 -37.43 8.13 1.67
N ASN A 249 -37.04 6.98 1.11
CA ASN A 249 -37.11 5.72 1.83
C ASN A 249 -35.87 5.54 2.74
N PRO A 250 -36.04 5.51 4.08
CA PRO A 250 -34.93 5.37 5.01
C PRO A 250 -34.18 4.05 4.87
N ILE A 251 -34.87 2.96 4.49
CA ILE A 251 -34.26 1.64 4.30
C ILE A 251 -33.31 1.67 3.10
N LEU A 252 -33.73 2.28 1.98
CA LEU A 252 -32.86 2.42 0.81
C LEU A 252 -31.65 3.32 1.10
N ALA A 253 -31.84 4.37 1.91
CA ALA A 253 -30.74 5.21 2.35
C ALA A 253 -29.73 4.45 3.25
N GLN A 254 -30.21 3.55 4.12
CA GLN A 254 -29.36 2.69 4.96
C GLN A 254 -28.62 1.60 4.16
N ILE A 255 -29.23 1.10 3.10
CA ILE A 255 -28.65 0.03 2.26
C ILE A 255 -27.66 0.61 1.25
N GLY A 256 -28.07 1.63 0.48
CA GLY A 256 -27.31 2.16 -0.66
C GLY A 256 -26.55 3.46 -0.39
N GLY A 257 -26.75 4.10 0.76
CA GLY A 257 -26.15 5.41 1.05
C GLY A 257 -24.64 5.39 1.21
N THR A 258 -23.99 6.52 0.90
CA THR A 258 -22.53 6.70 1.00
C THR A 258 -21.99 6.67 2.42
N LYS A 259 -22.83 6.97 3.42
CA LYS A 259 -22.53 6.86 4.86
C LYS A 259 -23.20 5.64 5.48
N ALA A 260 -23.57 4.66 4.66
CA ALA A 260 -24.29 3.48 5.06
C ALA A 260 -23.59 2.24 4.47
N LEU A 261 -24.31 1.16 4.17
CA LEU A 261 -23.67 -0.06 3.68
C LEU A 261 -23.12 0.06 2.24
N GLY A 262 -23.56 1.06 1.47
CA GLY A 262 -23.06 1.31 0.12
C GLY A 262 -23.38 0.22 -0.90
N ILE A 263 -24.44 -0.57 -0.68
CA ILE A 263 -24.85 -1.63 -1.62
C ILE A 263 -25.22 -0.99 -2.96
N GLY A 264 -24.56 -1.44 -4.03
CA GLY A 264 -24.75 -0.92 -5.38
C GLY A 264 -24.10 0.46 -5.62
N ALA A 265 -23.30 0.97 -4.69
CA ALA A 265 -22.54 2.20 -4.92
C ALA A 265 -21.42 1.96 -5.93
N ILE A 266 -21.30 2.87 -6.90
CA ILE A 266 -20.23 2.85 -7.91
C ILE A 266 -19.39 4.10 -7.74
N SER A 267 -18.07 3.95 -7.63
CA SER A 267 -17.13 5.08 -7.61
C SER A 267 -16.32 5.11 -8.90
N LEU A 268 -16.31 6.25 -9.58
CA LEU A 268 -15.38 6.54 -10.68
C LEU A 268 -14.16 7.34 -10.20
N ASP A 269 -14.09 7.64 -8.90
CA ASP A 269 -12.95 8.27 -8.26
C ASP A 269 -11.97 7.20 -7.78
N TRP A 270 -10.77 7.21 -8.37
CA TRP A 270 -9.72 6.26 -8.03
C TRP A 270 -9.26 6.41 -6.58
N ASN A 271 -9.19 7.64 -6.04
CA ASN A 271 -8.78 7.86 -4.66
C ASN A 271 -9.79 7.26 -3.67
N ASN A 272 -11.09 7.31 -3.99
CA ASN A 272 -12.12 6.69 -3.16
C ASN A 272 -12.04 5.16 -3.21
N LEU A 273 -11.65 4.56 -4.34
CA LEU A 273 -11.51 3.11 -4.48
C LEU A 273 -10.30 2.54 -3.74
N VAL A 274 -9.16 3.26 -3.73
CA VAL A 274 -7.89 2.73 -3.20
C VAL A 274 -7.55 3.20 -1.79
N SER A 275 -8.34 4.11 -1.20
CA SER A 275 -8.06 4.78 0.08
C SER A 275 -7.81 3.82 1.24
N TYR A 276 -8.53 2.70 1.30
CA TYR A 276 -8.47 1.75 2.42
C TYR A 276 -7.94 0.36 2.05
N LEU A 277 -8.21 -0.12 0.84
CA LEU A 277 -7.82 -1.47 0.38
C LEU A 277 -6.59 -1.45 -0.53
N GLY A 278 -6.02 -0.27 -0.81
CA GLY A 278 -4.93 -0.12 -1.76
C GLY A 278 -5.36 -0.36 -3.21
N SER A 279 -4.38 -0.48 -4.11
CA SER A 279 -4.66 -0.69 -5.53
C SER A 279 -5.07 -2.14 -5.80
N PRO A 280 -6.26 -2.41 -6.40
CA PRO A 280 -6.64 -3.77 -6.75
C PRO A 280 -5.76 -4.36 -7.86
N LEU A 281 -5.07 -3.53 -8.65
CA LEU A 281 -4.25 -3.96 -9.77
C LEU A 281 -3.02 -4.80 -9.35
N VAL A 282 -2.57 -4.65 -8.10
CA VAL A 282 -1.42 -5.39 -7.55
C VAL A 282 -1.84 -6.63 -6.75
N VAL A 283 -3.13 -6.76 -6.44
CA VAL A 283 -3.63 -7.84 -5.59
C VAL A 283 -4.09 -9.01 -6.47
N PRO A 284 -3.65 -10.25 -6.22
CA PRO A 284 -4.12 -11.41 -6.99
C PRO A 284 -5.64 -11.58 -6.92
N TRP A 285 -6.24 -12.07 -8.01
CA TRP A 285 -7.70 -12.27 -8.10
C TRP A 285 -8.28 -13.09 -6.94
N TRP A 286 -7.65 -14.20 -6.58
CA TRP A 286 -8.13 -15.06 -5.48
C TRP A 286 -8.20 -14.29 -4.15
N ALA A 287 -7.24 -13.39 -3.89
CA ALA A 287 -7.20 -12.60 -2.67
C ALA A 287 -8.29 -11.53 -2.69
N GLN A 288 -8.54 -10.92 -3.86
CA GLN A 288 -9.66 -9.99 -4.04
C GLN A 288 -11.01 -10.68 -3.78
N VAL A 289 -11.23 -11.88 -4.31
CA VAL A 289 -12.47 -12.64 -4.08
C VAL A 289 -12.65 -13.00 -2.60
N ASN A 290 -11.58 -13.43 -1.92
CA ASN A 290 -11.66 -13.73 -0.48
C ASN A 290 -12.02 -12.48 0.35
N MET A 291 -11.38 -11.34 0.08
CA MET A 291 -11.73 -10.07 0.76
C MET A 291 -13.17 -9.66 0.47
N ALA A 292 -13.59 -9.73 -0.80
CA ALA A 292 -14.95 -9.40 -1.22
C ALA A 292 -15.99 -10.32 -0.57
N MET A 293 -15.70 -11.62 -0.44
CA MET A 293 -16.59 -12.58 0.21
C MET A 293 -16.71 -12.29 1.70
N GLY A 294 -15.60 -12.03 2.40
CA GLY A 294 -15.62 -11.65 3.82
C GLY A 294 -16.43 -10.37 4.04
N PHE A 295 -16.20 -9.36 3.21
CA PHE A 295 -16.98 -8.12 3.24
C PHE A 295 -18.47 -8.37 2.96
N PHE A 296 -18.81 -9.16 1.95
CA PHE A 296 -20.20 -9.50 1.62
C PHE A 296 -20.90 -10.18 2.80
N VAL A 297 -20.28 -11.20 3.41
CA VAL A 297 -20.86 -11.94 4.52
C VAL A 297 -21.06 -11.03 5.75
N ILE A 298 -20.06 -10.24 6.12
CA ILE A 298 -20.17 -9.39 7.32
C ILE A 298 -21.08 -8.19 7.04
N ALA A 299 -20.75 -7.36 6.05
CA ALA A 299 -21.40 -6.08 5.83
C ALA A 299 -22.77 -6.21 5.15
N TYR A 300 -22.98 -7.17 4.24
CA TYR A 300 -24.21 -7.27 3.45
C TYR A 300 -25.16 -8.37 3.93
N VAL A 301 -24.70 -9.31 4.75
CA VAL A 301 -25.56 -10.36 5.32
C VAL A 301 -25.71 -10.21 6.83
N MET A 302 -24.64 -10.35 7.60
CA MET A 302 -24.72 -10.37 9.07
C MET A 302 -25.18 -9.04 9.66
N VAL A 303 -24.66 -7.90 9.18
CA VAL A 303 -25.04 -6.58 9.70
C VAL A 303 -26.52 -6.25 9.44
N PRO A 304 -27.07 -6.39 8.22
CA PRO A 304 -28.50 -6.20 7.98
C PRO A 304 -29.36 -7.14 8.82
N ILE A 305 -29.02 -8.42 8.92
CA ILE A 305 -29.77 -9.37 9.75
C ILE A 305 -29.79 -8.86 11.20
N ALA A 306 -28.63 -8.61 11.79
CA ALA A 306 -28.52 -8.17 13.17
C ALA A 306 -29.24 -6.83 13.42
N TYR A 307 -29.18 -5.89 12.48
CA TYR A 307 -29.87 -4.59 12.59
C TYR A 307 -31.39 -4.74 12.51
N TYR A 308 -31.90 -5.47 11.51
CA TYR A 308 -33.34 -5.61 11.29
C TYR A 308 -34.01 -6.61 12.26
N THR A 309 -33.28 -7.57 12.82
CA THR A 309 -33.76 -8.39 13.95
C THR A 309 -33.63 -7.69 15.30
N ASN A 310 -33.17 -6.42 15.31
CA ASN A 310 -32.93 -5.63 16.52
C ASN A 310 -32.02 -6.32 17.54
N LEU A 311 -31.00 -7.04 17.07
CA LEU A 311 -30.00 -7.67 17.93
C LEU A 311 -29.25 -6.59 18.72
N TRP A 312 -29.20 -6.71 20.04
CA TRP A 312 -28.58 -5.73 20.95
C TRP A 312 -29.16 -4.30 20.86
N ASP A 313 -30.47 -4.19 20.64
CA ASP A 313 -31.15 -2.89 20.51
C ASP A 313 -30.61 -2.03 19.35
N ALA A 314 -30.10 -2.69 18.29
CA ALA A 314 -29.46 -2.04 17.14
C ALA A 314 -30.26 -0.89 16.51
N GLN A 315 -31.59 -1.00 16.49
CA GLN A 315 -32.46 -0.01 15.83
C GLN A 315 -32.49 1.35 16.55
N ARG A 316 -31.98 1.43 17.79
CA ARG A 316 -31.90 2.68 18.54
C ARG A 316 -30.82 3.64 18.00
N PHE A 317 -29.88 3.14 17.21
CA PHE A 317 -28.79 3.93 16.63
C PHE A 317 -28.65 3.69 15.12
N PRO A 318 -27.88 4.53 14.39
CA PRO A 318 -27.66 4.34 12.96
C PRO A 318 -26.93 3.02 12.67
N ILE A 319 -27.26 2.39 11.53
CA ILE A 319 -26.66 1.11 11.11
C ILE A 319 -25.13 1.16 11.00
N LEU A 320 -24.59 2.33 10.61
CA LEU A 320 -23.16 2.56 10.44
C LEU A 320 -22.81 3.97 10.95
N THR A 321 -21.99 4.03 11.99
CA THR A 321 -21.39 5.27 12.51
C THR A 321 -20.26 4.93 13.48
N ASN A 322 -19.32 5.86 13.63
CA ASN A 322 -18.22 5.80 14.61
C ASN A 322 -18.61 6.42 15.97
N GLY A 323 -19.87 6.83 16.13
CA GLY A 323 -20.38 7.39 17.37
C GLY A 323 -20.51 6.35 18.48
N LEU A 324 -20.42 6.84 19.72
CA LEU A 324 -20.69 6.11 20.95
C LEU A 324 -22.07 6.47 21.47
N PHE A 325 -22.82 5.49 21.96
CA PHE A 325 -24.22 5.65 22.36
C PHE A 325 -24.50 5.15 23.77
N ARG A 326 -25.55 5.70 24.37
CA ARG A 326 -26.19 5.17 25.58
C ARG A 326 -27.23 4.11 25.18
N VAL A 327 -27.76 3.40 26.18
CA VAL A 327 -28.83 2.41 25.98
C VAL A 327 -30.09 3.04 25.35
N ASP A 328 -30.33 4.32 25.62
CA ASP A 328 -31.50 5.05 25.10
C ASP A 328 -31.33 5.57 23.67
N GLY A 329 -30.13 5.41 23.07
CA GLY A 329 -29.80 5.89 21.73
C GLY A 329 -29.17 7.29 21.68
N ASP A 330 -29.10 7.98 22.82
CA ASP A 330 -28.41 9.27 22.93
C ASP A 330 -26.89 9.12 22.81
N LYS A 331 -26.21 10.20 22.41
CA LYS A 331 -24.75 10.23 22.31
C LYS A 331 -24.12 10.05 23.70
N TYR A 332 -23.13 9.17 23.79
CA TYR A 332 -22.44 8.88 25.04
C TYR A 332 -21.47 10.01 25.41
N ASN A 333 -21.65 10.61 26.58
CA ASN A 333 -20.74 11.63 27.09
C ASN A 333 -19.58 11.00 27.86
N TYR A 334 -18.47 10.75 27.16
CA TYR A 334 -17.29 10.13 27.76
C TYR A 334 -16.60 11.03 28.80
N THR A 335 -16.72 12.36 28.72
CA THR A 335 -16.11 13.27 29.70
C THR A 335 -16.76 13.20 31.08
N ASN A 336 -18.04 12.85 31.17
CA ASN A 336 -18.73 12.69 32.45
C ASN A 336 -18.32 11.42 33.20
N VAL A 337 -17.87 10.40 32.46
CA VAL A 337 -17.51 9.07 32.99
C VAL A 337 -16.04 9.02 33.43
N LEU A 338 -15.26 10.04 33.12
CA LEU A 338 -13.83 10.11 33.46
C LEU A 338 -13.61 11.13 34.56
N ASP A 339 -13.07 10.69 35.70
CA ASP A 339 -12.51 11.58 36.72
C ASP A 339 -10.98 11.60 36.54
N GLY A 340 -10.52 12.55 35.73
CA GLY A 340 -9.13 12.59 35.27
C GLY A 340 -8.77 11.32 34.49
N LYS A 341 -7.94 10.46 35.09
CA LYS A 341 -7.43 9.21 34.49
C LYS A 341 -8.15 7.96 34.95
N THR A 342 -9.10 8.10 35.86
CA THR A 342 -9.84 6.98 36.45
C THR A 342 -11.31 7.05 36.09
N LEU A 343 -11.98 5.90 36.15
CA LEU A 343 -13.41 5.81 35.95
C LEU A 343 -14.13 6.52 37.11
N SER A 344 -14.96 7.50 36.78
CA SER A 344 -15.93 8.07 37.73
C SER A 344 -17.08 7.09 37.87
N GLN A 345 -17.16 6.40 39.01
CA GLN A 345 -18.26 5.45 39.26
C GLN A 345 -19.63 6.14 39.22
N ALA A 346 -19.74 7.33 39.82
CA ALA A 346 -20.98 8.11 39.80
C ALA A 346 -21.35 8.58 38.38
N GLY A 347 -20.36 9.02 37.59
CA GLY A 347 -20.58 9.40 36.19
C GLY A 347 -20.97 8.21 35.31
N TYR A 348 -20.38 7.03 35.55
CA TYR A 348 -20.74 5.79 34.88
C TYR A 348 -22.15 5.33 35.23
N GLU A 349 -22.55 5.40 36.49
CA GLU A 349 -23.92 5.07 36.92
C GLU A 349 -24.95 6.03 36.31
N GLN A 350 -24.59 7.31 36.13
CA GLN A 350 -25.45 8.30 35.50
C GLN A 350 -25.56 8.12 33.98
N GLU A 351 -24.45 7.85 33.28
CA GLU A 351 -24.42 7.68 31.81
C GLU A 351 -24.85 6.27 31.37
N GLY A 352 -24.67 5.28 32.23
CA GLY A 352 -24.98 3.88 31.97
C GLY A 352 -23.95 3.18 31.08
N SER A 353 -24.26 1.97 30.64
CA SER A 353 -23.33 1.18 29.83
C SER A 353 -23.17 1.74 28.41
N LEU A 354 -21.91 1.83 27.98
CA LEU A 354 -21.51 2.22 26.63
C LEU A 354 -22.06 1.24 25.58
N ARG A 355 -22.64 1.79 24.51
CA ARG A 355 -23.10 1.05 23.32
C ARG A 355 -22.36 1.53 22.08
N ILE A 356 -22.09 0.57 21.19
CA ILE A 356 -21.51 0.79 19.86
C ILE A 356 -22.45 0.21 18.81
N THR A 357 -22.30 0.66 17.57
CA THR A 357 -23.11 0.13 16.46
C THR A 357 -22.83 -1.34 16.21
N THR A 358 -23.85 -2.05 15.74
CA THR A 358 -23.76 -3.48 15.43
C THR A 358 -22.73 -3.75 14.32
N PHE A 359 -22.58 -2.84 13.36
CA PHE A 359 -21.50 -2.91 12.37
C PHE A 359 -20.13 -2.91 13.04
N PHE A 360 -19.88 -1.95 13.96
CA PHE A 360 -18.62 -1.87 14.67
C PHE A 360 -18.37 -3.11 15.55
N ALA A 361 -19.41 -3.59 16.25
CA ALA A 361 -19.32 -4.79 17.08
C ALA A 361 -19.01 -6.06 16.28
N LEU A 362 -19.61 -6.25 15.09
CA LEU A 362 -19.38 -7.44 14.25
C LEU A 362 -18.03 -7.42 13.53
N VAL A 363 -17.49 -6.23 13.23
CA VAL A 363 -16.19 -6.09 12.56
C VAL A 363 -15.01 -6.17 13.54
N TYR A 364 -15.18 -5.76 14.79
CA TYR A 364 -14.13 -5.81 15.82
C TYR A 364 -14.25 -6.96 16.82
N GLY A 365 -15.46 -7.49 17.03
CA GLY A 365 -15.76 -8.51 18.04
C GLY A 365 -15.65 -9.96 17.55
N ILE A 366 -15.45 -10.14 16.24
CA ILE A 366 -14.97 -11.38 15.60
C ILE A 366 -13.52 -11.13 15.23
#